data_AF-A0A920WA88-F1
#
_entry.id   AF-A0A920WA88-F1
#
_cell.length_a   1.000
_cell.length_b   1.000
_cell.length_c   1.000
_cell.angle_alpha   90.00
_cell.angle_beta   90.00
_cell.angle_gamma   90.00
#
_symmetry.space_group_name_H-M   'P 1'
#
loop_
_entity.id
_entity.type
_entity.pdbx_description
1 polymer ?
#
loop_
_entity_poly.entity_id
_entity_poly.type
_entity_poly.pdbx_seq_one_letter_code
_entity_poly.pdbx_strand_id
1 'polypeptide(L)' 'MVRYPTEHLWGEGEFDYNGQYYRVTGTNLYPKPYAGQPPTILCAGYSEQGRDFAARNAGKMFTAIRENLERHRQI' A
#
# COMPACT_ATOMS: atom_id res chain seq x y z
N MET A 1 12.21 -7.22 0.11
CA MET A 1 10.80 -6.87 0.43
C MET A 1 10.84 -5.76 1.46
N VAL A 2 10.39 -4.54 1.13
CA VAL A 2 10.33 -3.45 2.10
C VAL A 2 9.02 -3.64 2.87
N ARG A 3 9.05 -4.36 3.99
CA ARG A 3 7.89 -4.46 4.88
C ARG A 3 7.76 -3.12 5.60
N TYR A 4 6.65 -2.43 5.43
CA TYR A 4 6.36 -1.21 6.16
C TYR A 4 5.88 -1.54 7.59
N PRO A 5 6.03 -0.63 8.56
CA PRO A 5 5.58 -0.85 9.93
C PRO A 5 4.07 -1.09 10.02
N THR A 6 3.30 -0.65 9.01
CA THR A 6 1.84 -0.84 8.91
C THR A 6 1.39 -2.29 9.00
N GLU A 7 2.18 -3.26 8.52
CA GLU A 7 1.83 -4.69 8.65
C GLU A 7 1.78 -5.15 10.11
N HIS A 8 2.62 -4.57 10.97
CA HIS A 8 2.73 -4.95 12.39
C HIS A 8 1.78 -4.11 13.26
N LEU A 9 1.40 -2.93 12.79
CA LEU A 9 0.59 -1.94 13.49
C LEU A 9 -0.78 -2.48 13.93
N TRP A 10 -1.37 -3.36 13.14
CA TRP A 10 -2.68 -3.97 13.41
C TRP A 10 -2.60 -5.37 14.02
N GLY A 11 -1.40 -5.89 14.23
CA GLY A 11 -1.18 -7.14 14.96
C GLY A 11 -1.40 -6.97 16.47
N GLU A 12 -1.29 -8.08 17.19
CA GLU A 12 -1.33 -8.08 18.64
C GLU A 12 0.04 -7.73 19.25
N GLY A 13 0.03 -6.99 20.36
CA GLY A 13 1.23 -6.64 21.12
C GLY A 13 2.00 -5.42 20.62
N GLU A 14 3.09 -5.12 21.32
CA GLU A 14 4.06 -4.09 20.94
C GLU A 14 5.02 -4.61 19.88
N PHE A 15 5.45 -3.72 18.99
CA PHE A 15 6.49 -4.01 18.01
C PHE A 15 7.49 -2.87 17.86
N ASP A 16 8.69 -3.24 17.42
CA ASP A 16 9.74 -2.33 17.00
C ASP A 16 9.88 -2.37 15.48
N TYR A 17 10.24 -1.24 14.88
CA TYR A 17 10.58 -1.17 13.47
C TYR A 17 11.79 -0.27 13.26
N ASN A 18 12.79 -0.75 12.54
CA ASN A 18 14.01 0.00 12.23
C ASN A 18 14.30 -0.07 10.74
N GLY A 19 13.55 0.72 9.96
CA GLY A 19 13.70 0.81 8.51
C GLY A 19 14.52 2.00 8.07
N GLN A 20 14.81 2.06 6.77
CA GLN A 20 15.58 3.14 6.16
C GLN A 20 14.98 4.54 6.37
N TYR A 21 13.64 4.63 6.34
CA TYR A 21 12.93 5.91 6.38
C TYR A 21 12.19 6.17 7.71
N TYR A 22 11.92 5.12 8.49
CA TYR A 22 11.20 5.23 9.76
C TYR A 22 11.82 4.31 10.79
N ARG A 23 11.89 4.78 12.03
CA ARG A 23 12.30 3.99 13.19
C ARG A 23 11.37 4.26 14.37
N VAL A 24 10.80 3.21 14.95
CA VAL A 24 9.92 3.27 16.12
C VAL A 24 10.22 2.10 17.06
N THR A 25 9.93 2.29 18.36
CA THR A 25 10.22 1.33 19.43
C THR A 25 9.05 1.29 20.41
N GLY A 26 8.66 0.12 20.90
CA GLY A 26 7.52 -0.08 21.80
C GLY A 26 6.20 0.37 21.20
N THR A 27 6.03 0.24 19.88
CA THR A 27 4.85 0.76 19.19
C THR A 27 3.70 -0.21 19.31
N ASN A 28 2.54 0.30 19.72
CA ASN A 28 1.28 -0.45 19.72
C ASN A 28 0.14 0.51 19.37
N LEU A 29 -0.89 0.00 18.71
CA LEU A 29 -2.05 0.78 18.27
C LEU A 29 -3.33 0.20 18.87
N TYR A 30 -4.10 1.06 19.52
CA TYR A 30 -5.47 0.77 19.96
C TYR A 30 -6.43 1.91 19.57
N PRO A 31 -7.70 1.59 19.25
CA PRO A 31 -8.25 0.24 19.12
C PRO A 31 -7.70 -0.50 17.89
N LYS A 32 -7.74 -1.84 17.93
CA LYS A 32 -7.42 -2.67 16.77
C LYS A 32 -8.52 -2.53 15.69
N PRO A 33 -8.21 -2.81 14.41
CA PRO A 33 -9.22 -2.81 13.37
C PRO A 33 -10.41 -3.70 13.70
N TYR A 34 -11.59 -3.24 13.30
CA TYR A 34 -12.84 -3.99 13.48
C TYR A 34 -12.76 -5.36 12.79
N ALA A 35 -13.35 -6.38 13.43
CA ALA A 35 -13.35 -7.78 12.97
C ALA A 35 -11.97 -8.47 12.91
N GLY A 36 -10.92 -7.90 13.51
CA GLY A 36 -9.61 -8.56 13.61
C GLY A 36 -8.92 -8.76 12.26
N GLN A 37 -9.30 -7.98 11.24
CA GLN A 37 -8.69 -7.98 9.91
C GLN A 37 -8.15 -6.58 9.60
N PRO A 38 -6.93 -6.47 9.04
CA PRO A 38 -6.40 -5.17 8.66
C PRO A 38 -7.25 -4.52 7.56
N PRO A 39 -7.35 -3.19 7.52
CA PRO A 39 -8.04 -2.50 6.44
C PRO A 39 -7.34 -2.75 5.10
N THR A 40 -8.12 -2.72 4.01
CA THR A 40 -7.55 -2.82 2.67
C THR A 40 -6.73 -1.57 2.36
N ILE A 41 -5.45 -1.75 2.06
CA ILE A 41 -4.58 -0.70 1.54
C ILE A 41 -4.79 -0.53 0.03
N LEU A 42 -5.07 0.70 -0.38
CA LEU A 42 -5.17 1.14 -1.77
C LEU A 42 -4.00 2.06 -2.10
N CYS A 43 -3.20 1.71 -3.10
CA CYS A 43 -2.19 2.61 -3.65
C CYS A 43 -2.67 3.20 -4.99
N ALA A 44 -2.64 4.54 -5.09
CA ALA A 44 -2.81 5.22 -6.36
C ALA A 44 -1.43 5.42 -7.01
N GLY A 45 -1.19 4.83 -8.18
CA GLY A 45 0.12 4.86 -8.83
C GLY A 45 0.01 4.86 -10.34
N TYR A 46 0.55 5.89 -10.99
CA TYR A 46 0.57 6.00 -12.46
C TYR A 46 1.93 5.67 -13.06
N SER A 47 3.04 6.02 -12.40
CA SER A 47 4.38 5.68 -12.90
C SER A 47 4.65 4.19 -12.81
N GLU A 48 5.64 3.70 -13.56
CA GLU A 48 6.11 2.33 -13.45
C GLU A 48 6.51 1.99 -12.00
N GLN A 49 7.33 2.83 -11.38
CA GLN A 49 7.77 2.64 -10.00
C GLN A 49 6.58 2.64 -9.01
N GLY A 50 5.57 3.49 -9.24
CA GLY A 50 4.37 3.56 -8.40
C GLY A 50 3.50 2.31 -8.54
N ARG A 51 3.37 1.76 -9.76
CA ARG A 51 2.66 0.49 -9.99
C ARG A 51 3.42 -0.69 -9.36
N ASP A 52 4.74 -0.74 -9.52
CA ASP A 52 5.57 -1.78 -8.91
C ASP A 52 5.50 -1.74 -7.38
N PHE A 53 5.44 -0.53 -6.82
CA PHE A 53 5.25 -0.34 -5.39
C PHE A 53 3.88 -0.88 -4.94
N ALA A 54 2.80 -0.48 -5.63
CA ALA A 54 1.45 -0.94 -5.32
C ALA A 54 1.33 -2.47 -5.40
N ALA A 55 1.89 -3.09 -6.44
CA ALA A 55 1.87 -4.54 -6.65
C ALA A 55 2.52 -5.33 -5.50
N ARG A 56 3.50 -4.72 -4.80
CA ARG A 56 4.22 -5.35 -3.68
C ARG A 56 3.63 -5.05 -2.30
N ASN A 57 2.90 -3.94 -2.15
CA ASN A 57 2.58 -3.38 -0.83
C ASN A 57 1.09 -3.09 -0.59
N ALA A 58 0.22 -3.24 -1.60
CA ALA A 58 -1.20 -2.91 -1.48
C ALA A 58 -2.10 -4.08 -1.87
N GLY A 59 -3.25 -4.19 -1.21
CA GLY A 59 -4.28 -5.17 -1.59
C GLY A 59 -5.09 -4.73 -2.83
N LYS A 60 -5.04 -3.44 -3.16
CA LYS A 60 -5.67 -2.84 -4.33
C LYS A 60 -4.77 -1.76 -4.93
N MET A 61 -4.82 -1.61 -6.25
CA MET A 61 -4.20 -0.49 -6.96
C MET A 61 -5.26 0.31 -7.70
N PHE A 62 -5.20 1.63 -7.57
CA PHE A 62 -5.93 2.56 -8.41
C PHE A 62 -4.97 3.17 -9.43
N THR A 63 -5.23 3.01 -10.72
CA THR A 63 -4.39 3.56 -11.78
C THR A 63 -5.23 3.98 -12.97
N ALA A 64 -4.76 5.00 -13.70
CA ALA A 64 -5.43 5.45 -14.92
C ALA A 64 -4.95 4.59 -16.10
N ILE A 65 -5.90 4.06 -16.86
CA ILE A 65 -5.62 3.48 -18.16
C ILE A 65 -5.66 4.63 -19.17
N ARG A 66 -4.55 4.86 -19.88
CA ARG A 66 -4.59 5.71 -21.07
C ARG A 66 -5.17 4.90 -22.22
N GLU A 67 -6.42 5.19 -22.56
CA GLU A 67 -6.94 4.80 -23.86
C GLU A 67 -6.35 5.75 -24.91
N ASN A 68 -5.58 5.22 -25.86
CA ASN A 68 -5.21 5.97 -27.05
C ASN A 68 -6.46 5.99 -27.96
N LEU A 69 -7.29 7.02 -27.83
CA LEU A 69 -8.52 7.19 -28.61
C LEU A 69 -8.30 7.49 -30.11
N GLU A 70 -7.05 7.53 -30.57
CA GLU A 70 -6.71 7.78 -31.98
C GLU A 70 -6.63 6.49 -32.81
N ARG A 71 -7.73 5.73 -32.87
CA ARG A 71 -7.90 4.71 -33.91
C ARG A 71 -9.30 4.84 -34.51
N HIS A 72 -9.30 5.15 -35.82
CA HIS A 72 -10.45 5.17 -36.75
C HIS A 72 -11.16 6.51 -37.01
N ARG A 73 -10.42 7.53 -37.49
CA ARG A 73 -10.95 8.48 -38.49
C ARG A 73 -10.19 8.33 -39.81
N GLN A 74 -10.46 7.21 -40.48
CA GLN A 74 -10.24 7.06 -41.92
C GLN A 74 -11.51 6.44 -42.49
N ILE A 75 -12.51 7.29 -42.74
CA ILE A 75 -13.43 7.23 -43.89
C ILE A 75 -13.76 8.68 -44.24
#